data_AF-A0A7J6FJK5-F1
#
_entry.id   AF-A0A7J6FJK5-F1
#
_cell.length_a   1.000
_cell.length_b   1.000
_cell.length_c   1.000
_cell.angle_alpha   90.00
_cell.angle_beta   90.00
_cell.angle_gamma   90.00
#
_symmetry.space_group_name_H-M   'P 1'
#
loop_
_entity.id
_entity.type
_entity.pdbx_description
1 polymer ?
#
loop_
_entity_poly.entity_id
_entity_poly.type
_entity_poly.pdbx_seq_one_letter_code
_entity_poly.pdbx_strand_id
1 'polypeptide(L)'
;MSDSVAHQISLFRSLILSRRLDGAALRIIESVMVSKDVRSSSVAIRSSLRDFIRFESISIMRENAEKPVEKKLLDLDFLVRAFALLGDNCLALRYEALLLRDFKSTSCQWLEVSHMEWLNFAEQSLDYGFNSIARKACENALMCFQKASKTNLETTEFFEGVKIIEKIKRLKDCAMTSAVSRSGSVLSVQVQAERYTKNKLMNRSKASSSVCKETQYLATTLFRNGIRKRNQRYLQESQSLVKMTDEPNTNRS
;
A
#
# COMPACT_ATOMS: atom_id res chain seq x y z
N MET A 1 -35.16 15.62 0.66
CA MET A 1 -34.36 15.63 1.90
C MET A 1 -35.24 16.23 2.98
N SER A 2 -35.44 15.59 4.12
CA SER A 2 -36.27 16.18 5.18
C SER A 2 -35.59 17.42 5.78
N ASP A 3 -36.38 18.41 6.20
CA ASP A 3 -35.89 19.67 6.79
C ASP A 3 -35.00 19.41 8.02
N SER A 4 -35.27 18.33 8.75
CA SER A 4 -34.45 17.86 9.87
C SER A 4 -33.01 17.50 9.45
N VAL A 5 -32.83 16.80 8.33
CA VAL A 5 -31.49 16.42 7.84
C VAL A 5 -30.73 17.63 7.33
N ALA A 6 -31.42 18.57 6.68
CA ALA A 6 -30.82 19.83 6.21
C ALA A 6 -30.30 20.67 7.39
N HIS A 7 -31.11 20.78 8.44
CA HIS A 7 -30.74 21.47 9.66
C HIS A 7 -29.52 20.82 10.33
N GLN A 8 -29.49 19.48 10.45
CA GLN A 8 -28.34 18.76 11.00
C GLN A 8 -27.05 18.98 10.21
N ILE A 9 -27.12 18.97 8.88
CA ILE A 9 -25.97 19.26 8.01
C ILE A 9 -25.46 20.70 8.22
N SER A 10 -26.38 21.66 8.29
CA SER A 10 -26.03 23.07 8.53
C SER A 10 -25.36 23.26 9.91
N LEU A 11 -25.95 22.65 10.94
CA LEU A 11 -25.39 22.65 12.29
C LEU A 11 -23.98 22.04 12.32
N PHE A 12 -23.80 20.89 11.67
CA PHE A 12 -22.48 20.27 11.57
C PHE A 12 -21.45 21.21 10.95
N ARG A 13 -21.78 21.85 9.82
CA ARG A 13 -20.87 22.81 9.16
C ARG A 13 -20.50 23.97 10.08
N SER A 14 -21.48 24.54 10.80
CA SER A 14 -21.24 25.62 11.76
C SER A 14 -20.28 25.20 12.88
N LEU A 15 -20.39 23.97 13.40
CA LEU A 15 -19.47 23.43 14.41
C LEU A 15 -18.03 23.31 13.87
N ILE A 16 -17.86 22.83 12.65
CA ILE A 16 -16.52 22.73 12.03
C ILE A 16 -15.90 24.10 11.80
N LEU A 17 -16.68 25.06 11.30
CA LEU A 17 -16.22 26.44 11.06
C LEU A 17 -15.84 27.15 12.36
N SER A 18 -16.54 26.87 13.46
CA SER A 18 -16.21 27.37 14.80
C SER A 18 -15.13 26.55 15.53
N ARG A 19 -14.51 25.56 14.85
CA ARG A 19 -13.46 24.68 15.39
C ARG A 19 -13.91 23.86 16.60
N ARG A 20 -15.22 23.63 16.76
CA ARG A 20 -15.77 22.63 17.69
C ARG A 20 -15.65 21.23 17.09
N LEU A 21 -14.46 20.67 17.23
CA LEU A 21 -14.11 19.33 16.77
C LEU A 21 -14.29 18.33 17.93
N ASP A 22 -15.54 18.00 18.25
CA ASP A 22 -15.89 17.17 19.40
C ASP A 22 -16.77 15.97 19.02
N GLY A 23 -17.01 15.07 19.97
CA GLY A 23 -17.87 13.91 19.76
C GLY A 23 -19.33 14.26 19.46
N ALA A 24 -19.81 15.46 19.82
CA ALA A 24 -21.16 15.89 19.49
C ALA A 24 -21.29 16.18 17.98
N ALA A 25 -20.27 16.79 17.38
CA ALA A 25 -20.22 16.98 15.93
C ALA A 25 -20.17 15.63 15.16
N LEU A 26 -19.44 14.64 15.66
CA LEU A 26 -19.40 13.30 15.05
C LEU A 26 -20.78 12.61 15.08
N ARG A 27 -21.50 12.68 16.20
CA ARG A 27 -22.85 12.11 16.34
C ARG A 27 -23.84 12.71 15.36
N ILE A 28 -23.67 13.98 14.99
CA ILE A 28 -24.52 14.60 13.96
C ILE A 28 -24.30 13.92 12.60
N ILE A 29 -23.04 13.70 12.19
CA ILE A 29 -22.76 12.95 10.95
C ILE A 29 -23.35 11.55 11.03
N GLU A 30 -23.10 10.82 12.12
CA GLU A 30 -23.65 9.47 12.32
C GLU A 30 -25.17 9.44 12.13
N SER A 31 -25.89 10.35 12.79
CA SER A 31 -27.34 10.51 12.65
C SER A 31 -27.76 10.76 11.20
N VAL A 32 -27.07 11.67 10.50
CA VAL A 32 -27.37 11.98 9.10
C VAL A 32 -27.13 10.77 8.19
N MET A 33 -26.08 9.98 8.46
CA MET A 33 -25.75 8.78 7.67
C MET A 33 -26.72 7.62 7.89
N VAL A 34 -27.36 7.53 9.07
CA VAL A 34 -28.32 6.45 9.42
C VAL A 34 -29.76 6.79 9.02
N SER A 35 -30.06 8.06 8.69
CA SER A 35 -31.41 8.50 8.35
C SER A 35 -31.99 7.81 7.11
N LYS A 36 -33.25 7.34 7.21
CA LYS A 36 -33.95 6.58 6.16
C LYS A 36 -34.20 7.40 4.88
N ASP A 37 -34.31 8.73 5.00
CA ASP A 37 -34.51 9.68 3.89
C ASP A 37 -33.29 9.83 2.96
N VAL A 38 -32.17 9.19 3.32
CA VAL A 38 -30.87 9.39 2.68
C VAL A 38 -30.54 8.20 1.76
N ARG A 39 -31.42 7.21 1.56
CA ARG A 39 -31.08 6.02 0.76
C ARG A 39 -30.75 6.32 -0.72
N SER A 40 -31.37 7.34 -1.31
CA SER A 40 -31.11 7.76 -2.70
C SER A 40 -30.15 8.97 -2.83
N SER A 41 -30.06 9.83 -1.81
CA SER A 41 -29.19 11.03 -1.79
C SER A 41 -27.91 10.87 -0.94
N SER A 42 -27.72 9.71 -0.32
CA SER A 42 -26.60 9.31 0.53
C SER A 42 -25.26 9.64 -0.07
N VAL A 43 -25.06 9.25 -1.33
CA VAL A 43 -23.77 9.39 -2.00
C VAL A 43 -23.43 10.87 -2.21
N ALA A 44 -24.39 11.69 -2.64
CA ALA A 44 -24.20 13.11 -2.88
C ALA A 44 -23.94 13.87 -1.57
N ILE A 45 -24.71 13.59 -0.51
CA ILE A 45 -24.52 14.19 0.80
C ILE A 45 -23.15 13.81 1.38
N ARG A 46 -22.78 12.53 1.30
CA ARG A 46 -21.46 12.04 1.72
C ARG A 46 -20.34 12.72 0.97
N SER A 47 -20.46 12.85 -0.35
CA SER A 47 -19.45 13.55 -1.15
C SER A 47 -19.33 15.01 -0.75
N SER A 48 -20.45 15.73 -0.66
CA SER A 48 -20.45 17.16 -0.29
C SER A 48 -19.84 17.41 1.10
N LEU A 49 -20.21 16.60 2.09
CA LEU A 49 -19.65 16.69 3.44
C LEU A 49 -18.16 16.33 3.45
N ARG A 50 -17.77 15.30 2.70
CA ARG A 50 -16.37 14.89 2.59
C ARG A 50 -15.50 15.96 1.95
N ASP A 51 -15.99 16.61 0.90
CA ASP A 51 -15.27 17.69 0.23
C ASP A 51 -15.15 18.92 1.14
N PHE A 52 -16.21 19.23 1.88
CA PHE A 52 -16.19 20.28 2.91
C PHE A 52 -15.16 19.98 4.01
N ILE A 53 -15.19 18.78 4.60
CA ILE A 53 -14.22 18.41 5.65
C ILE A 53 -12.80 18.35 5.09
N ARG A 54 -12.61 17.91 3.84
CA ARG A 54 -11.30 17.92 3.19
C ARG A 54 -10.76 19.34 3.07
N PHE A 55 -11.59 20.29 2.63
CA PHE A 55 -11.21 21.69 2.59
C PHE A 55 -10.85 22.23 3.98
N GLU A 56 -11.74 22.06 4.96
CA GLU A 56 -11.53 22.57 6.31
C GLU A 56 -10.37 21.89 7.04
N SER A 57 -10.09 20.62 6.76
CA SER A 57 -8.98 19.89 7.38
C SER A 57 -7.63 20.59 7.12
N ILE A 58 -7.45 21.18 5.94
CA ILE A 58 -6.23 21.91 5.59
C ILE A 58 -6.10 23.15 6.48
N SER A 59 -7.18 23.91 6.65
CA SER A 59 -7.21 25.10 7.50
C SER A 59 -6.96 24.73 8.97
N ILE A 60 -7.66 23.71 9.47
CA ILE A 60 -7.50 23.20 10.84
C ILE A 60 -6.04 22.78 11.09
N MET A 61 -5.42 22.05 10.16
CA MET A 61 -4.03 21.61 10.30
C MET A 61 -3.04 22.79 10.32
N ARG A 62 -3.27 23.83 9.50
CA ARG A 62 -2.44 25.05 9.54
C ARG A 62 -2.60 25.82 10.84
N GLU A 63 -3.84 26.04 11.29
CA GLU A 63 -4.14 26.71 12.55
C GLU A 63 -3.58 25.95 13.76
N ASN A 64 -3.47 24.63 13.63
CA ASN A 64 -2.92 23.77 14.66
C ASN A 64 -1.39 23.70 14.66
N ALA A 65 -0.68 24.27 13.68
CA ALA A 65 0.77 24.10 13.55
C ALA A 65 1.55 24.46 14.83
N GLU A 66 1.11 25.50 15.54
CA GLU A 66 1.74 25.99 16.77
C GLU A 66 1.07 25.49 18.06
N LYS A 67 -0.03 24.73 17.94
CA LYS A 67 -0.75 24.23 19.12
C LYS A 67 -0.01 23.08 19.81
N PRO A 68 -0.30 22.83 21.10
CA PRO A 68 0.18 21.64 21.81
C PRO A 68 -0.17 20.36 21.06
N VAL A 69 0.67 19.34 21.23
CA VAL A 69 0.50 18.09 20.47
C VAL A 69 -0.76 17.35 20.86
N GLU A 70 -1.20 17.47 22.10
CA GLU A 70 -2.45 16.91 22.60
C GLU A 70 -3.64 17.46 21.78
N LYS A 71 -3.66 18.77 21.52
CA LYS A 71 -4.69 19.39 20.69
C LYS A 71 -4.60 18.93 19.23
N LYS A 72 -3.38 18.86 18.67
CA LYS A 72 -3.16 18.36 17.31
C LYS A 72 -3.68 16.92 17.15
N LEU A 73 -3.43 16.07 18.14
CA LEU A 73 -3.88 14.68 18.16
C LEU A 73 -5.40 14.57 18.28
N LEU A 74 -6.04 15.37 19.13
CA LEU A 74 -7.49 15.40 19.23
C LEU A 74 -8.15 15.79 17.91
N ASP A 75 -7.61 16.82 17.24
CA ASP A 75 -8.17 17.30 15.98
C ASP A 75 -7.93 16.29 14.85
N LEU A 76 -6.77 15.64 14.82
CA LEU A 76 -6.49 14.55 13.87
C LEU A 76 -7.42 13.34 14.11
N ASP A 77 -7.61 12.91 15.36
CA ASP A 77 -8.53 11.82 15.70
C ASP A 77 -9.97 12.14 15.27
N PHE A 78 -10.44 13.37 15.55
CA PHE A 78 -11.73 13.84 15.09
C PHE A 78 -11.86 13.75 13.56
N LEU A 79 -10.88 14.29 12.82
CA LEU A 79 -10.93 14.30 11.35
C LEU A 79 -10.90 12.89 10.77
N VAL A 80 -10.02 12.01 11.28
CA VAL A 80 -9.94 10.61 10.85
C VAL A 80 -11.28 9.90 11.05
N ARG A 81 -11.93 10.08 12.21
CA ARG A 81 -13.26 9.51 12.47
C ARG A 81 -14.33 10.09 11.56
N ALA A 82 -14.32 11.41 11.35
CA ALA A 82 -15.29 12.07 10.48
C ALA A 82 -15.18 11.54 9.03
N PHE A 83 -13.96 11.38 8.49
CA PHE A 83 -13.77 10.77 7.19
C PHE A 83 -14.23 9.31 7.13
N ALA A 84 -13.91 8.51 8.16
CA ALA A 84 -14.34 7.12 8.24
C ALA A 84 -15.87 6.99 8.19
N LEU A 85 -16.60 7.84 8.92
CA LEU A 85 -18.07 7.91 8.88
C LEU A 85 -18.61 8.24 7.48
N LEU A 86 -17.90 9.09 6.75
CA LEU A 86 -18.22 9.45 5.36
C LEU A 86 -17.72 8.41 4.34
N GLY A 87 -17.06 7.34 4.81
CA GLY A 87 -16.49 6.24 4.02
C GLY A 87 -15.29 6.64 3.18
N ASP A 88 -14.48 7.56 3.67
CA ASP A 88 -13.14 7.84 3.17
C ASP A 88 -12.15 7.44 4.26
N ASN A 89 -11.18 6.59 3.94
CA ASN A 89 -10.19 6.15 4.93
C ASN A 89 -9.12 7.22 5.22
N CYS A 90 -9.14 8.35 4.48
CA CYS A 90 -8.27 9.53 4.63
C CYS A 90 -6.86 9.18 5.14
N LEU A 91 -6.18 8.32 4.38
CA LEU A 91 -4.91 7.71 4.77
C LEU A 91 -3.84 8.74 5.10
N ALA A 92 -3.89 9.92 4.48
CA ALA A 92 -2.98 11.02 4.78
C ALA A 92 -3.10 11.49 6.25
N LEU A 93 -4.31 11.80 6.73
CA LEU A 93 -4.50 12.23 8.12
C LEU A 93 -4.20 11.12 9.12
N ARG A 94 -4.54 9.88 8.77
CA ARG A 94 -4.22 8.73 9.61
C ARG A 94 -2.71 8.49 9.70
N TYR A 95 -1.97 8.70 8.61
CA TYR A 95 -0.50 8.66 8.62
C TYR A 95 0.09 9.75 9.52
N GLU A 96 -0.38 10.99 9.39
CA GLU A 96 0.06 12.10 10.24
C GLU A 96 -0.23 11.84 11.72
N ALA A 97 -1.40 11.28 12.05
CA ALA A 97 -1.74 10.91 13.42
C ALA A 97 -0.79 9.84 13.99
N LEU A 98 -0.45 8.82 13.19
CA LEU A 98 0.49 7.78 13.60
C LEU A 98 1.90 8.36 13.81
N LEU A 99 2.39 9.22 12.91
CA LEU A 99 3.69 9.86 13.06
C LEU A 99 3.76 10.74 14.32
N LEU A 100 2.73 11.55 14.56
CA LEU A 100 2.70 12.47 15.68
C LEU A 100 2.64 11.72 17.03
N ARG A 101 1.86 10.63 17.09
CA ARG A 101 1.82 9.72 18.22
C ARG A 101 3.17 9.05 18.47
N ASP A 102 3.77 8.49 17.41
CA ASP A 102 5.05 7.79 17.51
C ASP A 102 6.16 8.72 18.02
N PHE A 103 6.19 9.96 17.51
CA PHE A 103 7.10 11.01 18.00
C PHE A 103 6.90 11.31 19.50
N LYS A 104 5.64 11.41 19.97
CA LYS A 104 5.33 11.70 21.37
C LYS A 104 5.40 10.51 22.31
N SER A 105 5.46 9.30 21.80
CA SER A 105 5.57 8.08 22.61
C SER A 105 6.81 8.09 23.52
N THR A 106 7.84 8.84 23.15
CA THR A 106 9.07 9.04 23.92
C THR A 106 8.83 9.69 25.29
N SER A 107 7.90 10.64 25.38
CA SER A 107 7.53 11.32 26.63
C SER A 107 6.23 10.79 27.24
N CYS A 108 5.43 10.04 26.47
CA CYS A 108 4.06 9.68 26.79
C CYS A 108 3.74 8.24 26.32
N GLN A 109 3.93 7.23 27.17
CA GLN A 109 3.79 5.81 26.79
C GLN A 109 2.40 5.44 26.22
N TRP A 110 1.31 6.01 26.73
CA TRP A 110 -0.04 5.82 26.20
C TRP A 110 -0.24 6.23 24.73
N LEU A 111 0.67 7.03 24.16
CA LEU A 111 0.66 7.40 22.74
C LEU A 111 1.48 6.45 21.87
N GLU A 112 2.12 5.43 22.45
CA GLU A 112 2.90 4.45 21.71
C GLU A 112 2.09 3.84 20.56
N VAL A 113 2.72 3.79 19.40
CA VAL A 113 2.14 3.19 18.20
C VAL A 113 2.70 1.78 18.08
N SER A 114 1.81 0.80 18.09
CA SER A 114 2.20 -0.60 17.98
C SER A 114 2.65 -0.93 16.56
N HIS A 115 3.50 -1.96 16.43
CA HIS A 115 3.87 -2.50 15.13
C HIS A 115 2.64 -2.99 14.33
N MET A 116 1.60 -3.46 15.03
CA MET A 116 0.36 -3.93 14.41
C MET A 116 -0.46 -2.79 13.80
N GLU A 117 -0.51 -1.62 14.46
CA GLU A 117 -1.15 -0.42 13.90
C GLU A 117 -0.46 0.03 12.62
N TRP A 118 0.88 0.08 12.61
CA TRP A 118 1.65 0.39 11.41
C TRP A 118 1.47 -0.63 10.30
N LEU A 119 1.39 -1.93 10.65
CA LEU A 119 1.20 -3.00 9.67
C LEU A 119 -0.20 -2.94 9.03
N ASN A 120 -1.24 -2.74 9.82
CA ASN A 120 -2.60 -2.54 9.33
C ASN A 120 -2.66 -1.32 8.40
N PHE A 121 -2.04 -0.20 8.80
CA PHE A 121 -1.96 0.99 7.95
C PHE A 121 -1.20 0.74 6.65
N ALA A 122 -0.13 -0.08 6.68
CA ALA A 122 0.63 -0.45 5.48
C ALA A 122 -0.20 -1.31 4.51
N GLU A 123 -0.96 -2.29 5.02
CA GLU A 123 -1.86 -3.14 4.24
C GLU A 123 -2.91 -2.28 3.52
N GLN A 124 -3.60 -1.43 4.28
CA GLN A 124 -4.58 -0.50 3.70
C GLN A 124 -3.93 0.44 2.68
N SER A 125 -2.78 1.02 3.00
CA SER A 125 -2.07 1.91 2.05
C SER A 125 -1.74 1.20 0.74
N LEU A 126 -1.39 -0.09 0.79
CA LEU A 126 -1.12 -0.89 -0.39
C LEU A 126 -2.38 -1.17 -1.20
N ASP A 127 -3.50 -1.50 -0.54
CA ASP A 127 -4.81 -1.73 -1.19
C ASP A 127 -5.30 -0.49 -1.95
N TYR A 128 -5.07 0.70 -1.39
CA TYR A 128 -5.36 1.98 -2.06
C TYR A 128 -4.26 2.42 -3.05
N GLY A 129 -3.21 1.62 -3.21
CA GLY A 129 -2.15 1.84 -4.18
C GLY A 129 -1.08 2.85 -3.76
N PHE A 130 -1.05 3.33 -2.52
CA PHE A 130 -0.03 4.24 -2.00
C PHE A 130 1.25 3.49 -1.62
N ASN A 131 1.93 2.93 -2.62
CA ASN A 131 3.08 2.03 -2.42
C ASN A 131 4.23 2.66 -1.62
N SER A 132 4.55 3.94 -1.86
CA SER A 132 5.63 4.64 -1.15
C SER A 132 5.32 4.82 0.33
N ILE A 133 4.05 5.10 0.66
CA ILE A 133 3.55 5.25 2.03
C ILE A 133 3.48 3.88 2.71
N ALA A 134 2.96 2.85 2.03
CA ALA A 134 2.93 1.47 2.52
C ALA A 134 4.35 0.98 2.88
N ARG A 135 5.35 1.30 2.06
CA ARG A 135 6.76 0.98 2.35
C ARG A 135 7.25 1.64 3.64
N LYS A 136 7.01 2.94 3.81
CA LYS A 136 7.40 3.67 5.04
C LYS A 136 6.70 3.11 6.27
N ALA A 137 5.42 2.79 6.16
CA ALA A 137 4.66 2.16 7.23
C ALA A 137 5.24 0.78 7.62
N CYS A 138 5.69 -0.03 6.66
CA CYS A 138 6.41 -1.27 6.95
C CYS A 138 7.73 -1.03 7.69
N GLU A 139 8.45 0.05 7.37
CA GLU A 139 9.69 0.43 8.06
C GLU A 139 9.41 0.82 9.51
N ASN A 140 8.39 1.64 9.75
CA ASN A 140 7.95 1.99 11.10
C ASN A 140 7.47 0.75 11.89
N ALA A 141 6.70 -0.14 11.26
CA ALA A 141 6.25 -1.38 11.90
C ALA A 141 7.43 -2.23 12.40
N LEU A 142 8.48 -2.35 11.58
CA LEU A 142 9.68 -3.09 11.96
C LEU A 142 10.43 -2.43 13.14
N MET A 143 10.55 -1.10 13.12
CA MET A 143 11.17 -0.34 14.21
C MET A 143 10.42 -0.51 15.53
N CYS A 144 9.09 -0.36 15.52
CA CYS A 144 8.24 -0.55 16.69
C CYS A 144 8.33 -1.99 17.22
N PHE A 145 8.35 -2.99 16.34
CA PHE A 145 8.48 -4.39 16.74
C PHE A 145 9.81 -4.66 17.43
N GLN A 146 10.92 -4.17 16.85
CA GLN A 146 12.26 -4.34 17.43
C GLN A 146 12.44 -3.59 18.75
N LYS A 147 11.76 -2.46 18.93
CA LYS A 147 11.74 -1.72 20.21
C LYS A 147 11.05 -2.55 21.30
N ALA A 148 9.89 -3.12 20.99
CA ALA A 148 9.11 -3.95 21.93
C ALA A 148 9.79 -5.30 22.24
N SER A 149 10.48 -5.92 21.28
CA SER A 149 11.18 -7.19 21.51
C SER A 149 12.47 -7.04 22.31
N LYS A 150 13.03 -5.83 22.44
CA LYS A 150 14.17 -5.56 23.32
C LYS A 150 13.75 -5.46 24.79
N THR A 151 12.49 -5.14 25.05
CA THR A 151 11.95 -5.00 26.41
C THR A 151 11.38 -6.31 26.95
N ASN A 152 10.93 -7.21 26.08
CA ASN A 152 10.34 -8.50 26.46
C ASN A 152 11.26 -9.63 25.99
N LEU A 153 11.91 -10.32 26.93
CA LEU A 153 12.89 -11.37 26.65
C LEU A 153 12.30 -12.74 27.05
N GLU A 154 11.27 -13.23 26.35
CA GLU A 154 10.76 -14.60 26.54
C GLU A 154 10.83 -15.43 25.26
N THR A 155 11.31 -16.66 25.39
CA THR A 155 11.63 -17.59 24.29
C THR A 155 10.41 -18.02 23.46
N THR A 156 9.21 -17.97 24.02
CA THR A 156 7.95 -18.26 23.31
C THR A 156 7.58 -17.17 22.27
N GLU A 157 8.04 -15.93 22.48
CA GLU A 157 7.82 -14.80 21.56
C GLU A 157 8.70 -14.86 20.31
N PHE A 158 9.74 -15.69 20.30
CA PHE A 158 10.73 -15.74 19.21
C PHE A 158 10.12 -16.24 17.89
N PHE A 159 9.38 -17.35 17.90
CA PHE A 159 8.77 -17.91 16.69
C PHE A 159 7.67 -17.02 16.11
N GLU A 160 6.90 -16.36 16.98
CA GLU A 160 5.88 -15.40 16.54
C GLU A 160 6.53 -14.14 15.96
N GLY A 161 7.62 -13.69 16.57
CA GLY A 161 8.43 -12.59 16.04
C GLY A 161 8.98 -12.84 14.64
N VAL A 162 9.44 -14.07 14.35
CA VAL A 162 9.89 -14.44 13.00
C VAL A 162 8.75 -14.32 11.98
N LYS A 163 7.53 -14.77 12.30
CA LYS A 163 6.37 -14.63 11.41
C LYS A 163 6.00 -13.17 11.17
N ILE A 164 6.04 -12.33 12.20
CA ILE A 164 5.75 -10.90 12.10
C ILE A 164 6.77 -10.21 11.18
N ILE A 165 8.06 -10.47 11.39
CA ILE A 165 9.13 -9.93 10.55
C ILE A 165 8.97 -10.39 9.10
N GLU A 166 8.64 -11.66 8.87
CA GLU A 166 8.39 -12.18 7.52
C GLU A 166 7.19 -11.48 6.87
N LYS A 167 6.09 -11.28 7.63
CA LYS A 167 4.91 -10.56 7.15
C LYS A 167 5.25 -9.12 6.74
N ILE A 168 5.99 -8.39 7.57
CA ILE A 168 6.44 -7.02 7.27
C ILE A 168 7.31 -6.99 6.02
N LYS A 169 8.27 -7.92 5.90
CA LYS A 169 9.16 -8.02 4.72
C LYS A 169 8.37 -8.31 3.44
N ARG A 170 7.46 -9.27 3.48
CA ARG A 170 6.61 -9.61 2.32
C ARG A 170 5.79 -8.40 1.87
N LEU A 171 5.17 -7.68 2.79
CA LEU A 171 4.36 -6.51 2.47
C LEU A 171 5.22 -5.36 1.89
N LYS A 172 6.42 -5.15 2.45
CA LYS A 172 7.40 -4.19 1.92
C LYS A 172 7.83 -4.53 0.49
N ASP A 173 8.14 -5.79 0.23
CA ASP A 173 8.50 -6.28 -1.11
C ASP A 173 7.34 -6.08 -2.09
N CYS A 174 6.10 -6.39 -1.68
CA CYS A 174 4.89 -6.12 -2.48
C CYS A 174 4.77 -4.63 -2.83
N ALA A 175 4.89 -3.73 -1.85
CA ALA A 175 4.85 -2.30 -2.10
C ALA A 175 5.94 -1.84 -3.08
N MET A 176 7.15 -2.38 -2.96
CA MET A 176 8.27 -2.06 -3.86
C MET A 176 8.02 -2.56 -5.29
N THR A 177 7.53 -3.79 -5.45
CA THR A 177 7.20 -4.34 -6.78
C THR A 177 6.07 -3.56 -7.45
N SER A 178 5.00 -3.24 -6.71
CA SER A 178 3.86 -2.46 -7.20
C SER A 178 4.23 -1.04 -7.61
N ALA A 179 5.16 -0.40 -6.91
CA ALA A 179 5.68 0.92 -7.30
C ALA A 179 6.42 0.85 -8.64
N VAL A 180 7.29 -0.16 -8.80
CA VAL A 180 8.09 -0.34 -10.01
C VAL A 180 7.21 -0.69 -11.21
N SER A 181 6.19 -1.55 -11.04
CA SER A 181 5.25 -1.90 -12.12
C SER A 181 4.39 -0.73 -12.59
N ARG A 182 4.00 0.19 -11.70
CA ARG A 182 3.17 1.36 -12.05
C ARG A 182 3.96 2.51 -12.66
N SER A 183 5.25 2.65 -12.33
CA SER A 183 6.09 3.71 -12.89
C SER A 183 6.52 3.48 -14.34
N GLY A 184 6.14 2.37 -14.99
CA GLY A 184 6.51 2.07 -16.38
C GLY A 184 8.02 2.08 -16.63
N SER A 185 8.83 2.10 -15.57
CA SER A 185 10.28 2.20 -15.65
C SER A 185 10.78 0.87 -16.17
N VAL A 186 11.41 0.92 -17.34
CA VAL A 186 12.12 -0.19 -17.98
C VAL A 186 13.08 -0.77 -16.94
N LEU A 187 12.66 -1.89 -16.34
CA LEU A 187 13.52 -2.68 -15.48
C LEU A 187 14.74 -3.09 -16.29
N SER A 188 15.94 -2.78 -15.79
CA SER A 188 17.14 -3.35 -16.37
C SER A 188 17.03 -4.88 -16.32
N VAL A 189 17.48 -5.54 -17.38
CA VAL A 189 17.42 -6.99 -17.56
C VAL A 189 17.98 -7.75 -16.34
N GLN A 190 18.93 -7.16 -15.61
CA GLN A 190 19.48 -7.69 -14.37
C GLN A 190 18.47 -7.77 -13.23
N VAL A 191 17.66 -6.72 -13.00
CA VAL A 191 16.63 -6.76 -11.93
C VAL A 191 15.50 -7.72 -12.30
N GLN A 192 15.18 -7.85 -13.59
CA GLN A 192 14.25 -8.87 -14.09
C GLN A 192 14.80 -10.29 -13.85
N ALA A 193 16.10 -10.50 -14.10
CA ALA A 193 16.78 -11.77 -13.93
C ALA A 193 16.86 -12.19 -12.46
N GLU A 194 17.23 -11.28 -11.55
CA GLU A 194 17.25 -11.53 -10.10
C GLU A 194 15.86 -11.85 -9.55
N ARG A 195 14.82 -11.17 -10.05
CA ARG A 195 13.43 -11.47 -9.67
C ARG A 195 12.97 -12.82 -10.18
N TYR A 196 13.29 -13.17 -11.42
CA TYR A 196 12.94 -14.47 -11.98
C TYR A 196 13.64 -15.60 -11.22
N THR A 197 14.92 -15.44 -10.86
CA THR A 197 15.65 -16.45 -10.08
C THR A 197 15.10 -16.58 -8.67
N LYS A 198 14.78 -15.47 -7.98
CA LYS A 198 14.17 -15.49 -6.63
C LYS A 198 12.79 -16.14 -6.62
N ASN A 199 11.93 -15.80 -7.59
CA ASN A 199 10.61 -16.44 -7.74
C ASN A 199 10.70 -17.91 -8.15
N LYS A 200 11.66 -18.29 -9.00
CA LYS A 200 11.92 -19.68 -9.36
C LYS A 200 12.39 -20.50 -8.16
N LEU A 201 13.20 -19.91 -7.28
CA LEU A 201 13.67 -20.57 -6.06
C LEU A 201 12.51 -20.81 -5.08
N MET A 202 11.63 -19.81 -4.88
CA MET A 202 10.43 -19.93 -4.05
C MET A 202 9.37 -20.90 -4.61
N ASN A 203 9.23 -20.97 -5.94
CA ASN A 203 8.30 -21.92 -6.56
C ASN A 203 8.84 -23.35 -6.54
N ARG A 204 10.17 -23.54 -6.56
CA ARG A 204 10.79 -24.86 -6.38
C ARG A 204 10.62 -25.40 -4.96
N SER A 205 10.72 -24.55 -3.93
CA SER A 205 10.48 -24.96 -2.55
C SER A 205 8.99 -25.25 -2.24
N LYS A 206 8.06 -24.68 -3.02
CA LYS A 206 6.63 -25.08 -3.00
C LYS A 206 6.33 -26.33 -3.83
N ALA A 207 7.07 -26.57 -4.92
CA ALA A 207 6.87 -27.74 -5.77
C ALA A 207 7.36 -29.05 -5.12
N SER A 208 8.27 -28.98 -4.13
CA SER A 208 8.69 -30.14 -3.34
C SER A 208 7.63 -30.66 -2.35
N SER A 209 6.49 -29.98 -2.19
CA SER A 209 5.42 -30.40 -1.26
C SER A 209 4.11 -30.81 -1.93
N SER A 210 4.05 -30.95 -3.25
CA SER A 210 2.85 -31.52 -3.89
C SER A 210 3.22 -32.40 -5.08
N VAL A 211 3.27 -33.70 -4.82
CA VAL A 211 3.17 -34.71 -5.86
C VAL A 211 1.75 -34.61 -6.45
N CYS A 212 1.63 -34.13 -7.69
CA CYS A 212 0.47 -34.42 -8.51
C CYS A 212 0.92 -34.64 -9.96
N LYS A 213 0.49 -35.77 -10.51
CA LYS A 213 1.03 -36.43 -11.70
C LYS A 213 0.71 -35.65 -12.98
N GLU A 214 1.78 -35.26 -13.66
CA GLU A 214 2.10 -35.63 -15.05
C GLU A 214 0.94 -35.73 -16.06
N THR A 215 0.59 -34.59 -16.67
CA THR A 215 0.04 -34.53 -18.06
C THR A 215 0.16 -33.14 -18.70
N GLN A 216 0.63 -32.11 -17.99
CA GLN A 216 0.97 -30.83 -18.61
C GLN A 216 2.39 -30.89 -19.18
N TYR A 217 2.58 -30.29 -20.34
CA TYR A 217 3.86 -29.92 -20.99
C TYR A 217 4.31 -30.66 -22.26
N LEU A 218 3.57 -31.61 -22.84
CA LEU A 218 3.95 -32.11 -24.18
C LEU A 218 3.82 -31.02 -25.27
N ALA A 219 2.67 -30.33 -25.35
CA ALA A 219 2.42 -29.29 -26.34
C ALA A 219 3.37 -28.07 -26.20
N THR A 220 3.68 -27.66 -24.98
CA THR A 220 4.57 -26.52 -24.70
C THR A 220 6.03 -26.85 -25.02
N THR A 221 6.44 -28.11 -24.85
CA THR A 221 7.79 -28.55 -25.20
C THR A 221 7.95 -28.63 -26.72
N LEU A 222 6.95 -29.14 -27.45
CA LEU A 222 6.94 -29.16 -28.91
C LEU A 222 6.97 -27.74 -29.51
N PHE A 223 6.21 -26.80 -28.95
CA PHE A 223 6.23 -25.40 -29.38
C PHE A 223 7.61 -24.75 -29.18
N ARG A 224 8.21 -24.95 -27.99
CA ARG A 224 9.57 -24.44 -27.68
C ARG A 224 10.64 -25.07 -28.56
N ASN A 225 10.54 -26.36 -28.85
CA ASN A 225 11.45 -27.06 -29.76
C ASN A 225 11.27 -26.57 -31.21
N GLY A 226 10.05 -26.27 -31.63
CA GLY A 226 9.76 -25.66 -32.94
C GLY A 226 10.42 -24.30 -33.10
N ILE A 227 10.30 -23.41 -32.11
CA ILE A 227 10.97 -22.10 -32.11
C ILE A 227 12.50 -22.29 -32.14
N ARG A 228 13.05 -23.16 -31.30
CA ARG A 228 14.50 -23.40 -31.24
C ARG A 228 15.05 -23.89 -32.58
N LYS A 229 14.36 -24.85 -33.23
CA LYS A 229 14.75 -25.39 -34.54
C LYS A 229 14.60 -24.38 -35.67
N ARG A 230 13.64 -23.44 -35.56
CA ARG A 230 13.51 -22.31 -36.51
C ARG A 230 14.66 -21.33 -36.35
N ASN A 231 15.00 -20.93 -35.12
CA ASN A 231 16.09 -19.99 -34.85
C ASN A 231 17.45 -20.57 -35.24
N GLN A 232 17.66 -21.87 -35.04
CA GLN A 232 18.90 -22.54 -35.47
C GLN A 232 19.07 -22.52 -37.00
N ARG A 233 17.99 -22.68 -37.76
CA ARG A 233 18.03 -22.55 -39.23
C ARG A 233 18.36 -21.13 -39.67
N TYR A 234 17.70 -20.12 -39.12
CA TYR A 234 18.04 -18.72 -39.40
C TYR A 234 19.50 -18.40 -39.08
N LEU A 235 20.02 -18.92 -37.96
CA LEU A 235 21.40 -18.72 -37.58
C LEU A 235 22.36 -19.35 -38.60
N GLN A 236 22.11 -20.59 -39.02
CA GLN A 236 22.92 -21.27 -40.03
C GLN A 236 22.85 -20.56 -41.38
N GLU A 237 21.67 -20.13 -41.83
CA GLU A 237 21.47 -19.35 -43.06
C GLU A 237 22.25 -18.02 -43.00
N SER A 238 22.14 -17.28 -41.89
CA SER A 238 22.90 -16.03 -41.70
C SER A 238 24.41 -16.26 -41.71
N GLN A 239 24.90 -17.35 -41.12
CA GLN A 239 26.32 -17.68 -41.09
C GLN A 239 26.83 -18.17 -42.45
N SER A 240 26.00 -18.84 -43.25
CA SER A 240 26.34 -19.18 -44.64
C SER A 240 26.38 -17.97 -45.55
N LEU A 241 25.49 -16.99 -45.36
CA LEU A 241 25.48 -15.74 -46.13
C LEU A 241 26.72 -14.89 -45.86
N VAL A 242 27.17 -14.85 -44.61
CA VAL A 242 28.43 -14.16 -44.23
C VAL A 242 29.65 -14.89 -44.82
N LYS A 243 29.66 -16.23 -44.89
CA LYS A 243 30.77 -16.98 -45.51
C LYS A 243 30.85 -16.85 -47.03
N MET A 244 29.75 -16.53 -47.73
CA MET A 244 29.77 -16.26 -49.17
C MET A 244 30.24 -14.84 -49.53
N THR A 245 30.30 -13.93 -48.56
CA THR A 245 30.79 -12.55 -48.78
C THR A 245 32.31 -12.41 -48.58
N ASP A 246 32.97 -13.46 -48.06
CA ASP A 246 34.40 -13.49 -47.73
C ASP A 246 35.23 -14.39 -48.67
N GLU A 247 34.74 -14.80 -49.85
CA GLU A 247 35.63 -15.40 -50.87
C GLU A 247 36.40 -14.30 -51.64
N PRO A 248 37.74 -14.26 -51.54
CA PRO A 248 38.55 -13.30 -52.29
C PRO A 248 38.72 -13.79 -53.73
N ASN A 249 38.34 -12.93 -54.69
CA ASN A 249 38.79 -13.01 -56.08
C ASN A 249 40.33 -13.12 -56.09
N THR A 250 40.84 -14.33 -56.24
CA THR A 250 42.27 -14.60 -56.36
C THR A 250 42.51 -15.22 -57.73
N ASN A 251 43.00 -14.37 -58.63
CA ASN A 251 43.86 -14.65 -59.79
C ASN A 251 43.40 -15.69 -60.83
N ARG A 252 43.25 -15.22 -62.07
CA ARG A 252 44.04 -15.78 -63.18
C ARG A 252 44.46 -14.67 -64.15
N SER A 253 45.75 -14.75 -64.46
CA SER A 253 46.52 -14.02 -65.46
C SER A 253 45.93 -14.09 -66.86
#